data_AF-A0A453FT62-F1
#
_entry.id   AF-A0A453FT62-F1
#
_cell.length_a   1.000
_cell.length_b   1.000
_cell.length_c   1.000
_cell.angle_alpha   90.00
_cell.angle_beta   90.00
_cell.angle_gamma   90.00
#
_symmetry.space_group_name_H-M   'P 1'
#
loop_
_entity.id
_entity.type
_entity.pdbx_description
1 polymer ?
#
loop_
_entity_poly.entity_id
_entity_poly.type
_entity_poly.pdbx_seq_one_letter_code
_entity_poly.pdbx_strand_id
1 'polypeptide(L)'
;FSTLQSLTSVAIESGGLSGPVPRRLFTLSNLQRVILSNNALNGTLEVTGNITQQLKIVNLLNNRIFAVNITPSYNKTLVLVGNPVCLDSDTSSRFFCSLQQEGLISYSTNITQCGSTTCSGDQSLDPATCSCAYPYTGKMIFRAPLFADPSDRTTFQQLETSLWKELGLRPGAVFLSDVLFSSDDYLQVQVSLFPSTGTSFATSELIRIGFAFSNQTYKP
;
A
#
# COMPACT_ATOMS: atom_id res chain seq x y z
N PHE A 1 1.17 6.23 22.67
CA PHE A 1 1.42 5.04 21.82
C PHE A 1 1.33 3.70 22.56
N SER A 2 1.73 3.58 23.84
CA SER A 2 1.73 2.28 24.58
C SER A 2 0.37 1.61 24.79
N THR A 3 -0.73 2.33 24.55
CA THR A 3 -2.11 1.81 24.67
C THR A 3 -2.70 1.35 23.34
N LEU A 4 -2.01 1.59 22.21
CA LEU A 4 -2.53 1.33 20.86
C LEU A 4 -2.02 -0.03 20.35
N GLN A 5 -2.48 -1.12 20.97
CA GLN A 5 -1.98 -2.47 20.68
C GLN A 5 -2.31 -2.97 19.25
N SER A 6 -3.38 -2.46 18.65
CA SER A 6 -3.80 -2.79 17.28
C SER A 6 -3.21 -1.86 16.22
N LEU A 7 -2.30 -0.95 16.58
CA LEU A 7 -1.74 0.01 15.64
C LEU A 7 -0.85 -0.69 14.62
N THR A 8 -1.23 -0.62 13.34
CA THR A 8 -0.46 -1.19 12.22
C THR A 8 0.27 -0.14 11.41
N SER A 9 -0.27 1.07 11.32
CA SER A 9 0.33 2.17 10.55
C SER A 9 0.21 3.49 11.30
N VAL A 10 1.26 4.32 11.19
CA VAL A 10 1.24 5.73 11.58
C VAL A 10 1.69 6.54 10.38
N ALA A 11 0.83 7.39 9.85
CA ALA A 11 1.13 8.29 8.75
C ALA A 11 0.77 9.72 9.14
N ILE A 12 1.77 10.58 9.31
CA ILE A 12 1.61 12.01 9.58
C ILE A 12 2.67 12.76 8.80
N GLU A 13 2.34 13.19 7.58
CA GLU A 13 3.23 13.92 6.70
C GLU A 13 2.96 15.42 6.78
N SER A 14 4.00 16.24 6.71
CA SER A 14 3.87 17.71 6.68
C SER A 14 3.04 18.28 7.85
N GLY A 15 3.06 17.60 9.01
CA GLY A 15 2.25 17.96 10.19
C GLY A 15 2.94 18.93 11.15
N GLY A 16 4.19 19.34 10.87
CA GLY A 16 4.98 20.18 11.76
C GLY A 16 5.40 19.50 13.07
N LEU A 17 5.37 18.16 13.12
CA LEU A 17 5.80 17.41 14.29
C LEU A 17 7.27 17.70 14.61
N SER A 18 7.61 17.83 15.89
CA SER A 18 8.98 18.12 16.33
C SER A 18 9.35 17.30 17.57
N GLY A 19 10.65 17.31 17.90
CA GLY A 19 11.21 16.47 18.96
C GLY A 19 11.64 15.10 18.45
N PRO A 20 12.13 14.22 19.36
CA PRO A 20 12.65 12.91 18.99
C PRO A 20 11.55 11.90 18.67
N VAL A 21 11.85 10.98 17.74
CA VAL A 21 10.99 9.82 17.48
C VAL A 21 11.07 8.87 18.68
N PRO A 22 9.97 8.58 19.38
CA PRO A 22 10.03 7.73 20.56
C PRO A 22 10.38 6.29 20.19
N ARG A 23 11.48 5.73 20.73
CA ARG A 23 11.92 4.35 20.46
C ARG A 23 10.83 3.28 20.67
N ARG A 24 9.92 3.53 21.63
CA ARG A 24 8.79 2.64 21.96
C ARG A 24 7.77 2.51 20.83
N LEU A 25 7.78 3.41 19.84
CA LEU A 25 6.94 3.29 18.66
C LEU A 25 7.25 1.98 17.93
N PHE A 26 8.53 1.67 17.74
CA PHE A 26 8.97 0.50 16.99
C PHE A 26 8.83 -0.83 17.76
N THR A 27 8.45 -0.79 19.03
CA THR A 27 8.21 -2.00 19.86
C THR A 27 6.75 -2.44 19.86
N LEU A 28 5.85 -1.72 19.17
CA LEU A 28 4.44 -2.09 19.05
C LEU A 28 4.30 -3.35 18.19
N SER A 29 3.69 -4.41 18.74
CA SER A 29 3.70 -5.76 18.15
C SER A 29 3.14 -5.85 16.73
N ASN A 30 2.13 -5.05 16.40
CA ASN A 30 1.45 -5.07 15.11
C ASN A 30 1.90 -3.96 14.16
N LEU A 31 2.84 -3.10 14.57
CA LEU A 31 3.23 -1.95 13.77
C LEU A 31 4.03 -2.41 12.55
N GLN A 32 3.55 -2.03 11.38
CA GLN A 32 4.12 -2.37 10.08
C GLN A 32 4.73 -1.15 9.37
N ARG A 33 4.16 0.04 9.58
CA ARG A 33 4.53 1.23 8.82
C ARG A 33 4.56 2.49 9.69
N VAL A 34 5.60 3.29 9.51
CA VAL A 34 5.76 4.62 10.10
C VAL A 34 6.16 5.59 9.00
N ILE A 35 5.24 6.44 8.57
CA ILE A 35 5.47 7.52 7.61
C ILE A 35 5.33 8.85 8.35
N LEU A 36 6.46 9.52 8.55
CA LEU A 36 6.57 10.80 9.28
C LEU A 36 7.39 11.82 8.48
N SER A 37 7.35 11.71 7.16
CA SER A 37 8.07 12.55 6.21
C SER A 37 7.69 14.03 6.32
N ASN A 38 8.63 14.90 5.96
CA ASN A 38 8.42 16.35 5.87
C ASN A 38 7.96 16.98 7.21
N ASN A 39 8.55 16.56 8.33
CA ASN A 39 8.31 17.15 9.64
C ASN A 39 9.58 17.86 10.16
N ALA A 40 9.57 18.26 11.43
CA ALA A 40 10.71 18.83 12.14
C ALA A 40 11.24 17.89 13.24
N LEU A 41 11.08 16.56 13.07
CA LEU A 41 11.57 15.55 14.01
C LEU A 41 13.09 15.59 14.07
N ASN A 42 13.67 15.51 15.26
CA ASN A 42 15.10 15.71 15.47
C ASN A 42 15.69 14.67 16.44
N GLY A 43 16.94 14.85 16.83
CA GLY A 43 17.60 13.95 17.77
C GLY A 43 18.19 12.72 17.10
N THR A 44 18.41 11.70 17.93
CA THR A 44 18.89 10.38 17.52
C THR A 44 17.71 9.46 17.22
N LEU A 45 17.70 8.86 16.03
CA LEU A 45 16.74 7.80 15.71
C LEU A 45 17.21 6.48 16.32
N GLU A 46 16.48 5.97 17.32
CA GLU A 46 16.76 4.68 17.96
C GLU A 46 15.86 3.57 17.39
N VAL A 47 16.38 2.82 16.41
CA VAL A 47 15.78 1.56 15.93
C VAL A 47 16.54 0.40 16.58
N THR A 48 16.47 0.32 17.90
CA THR A 48 17.18 -0.67 18.71
C THR A 48 16.30 -1.38 19.73
N GLY A 49 16.77 -2.52 20.24
CA GLY A 49 16.05 -3.33 21.23
C GLY A 49 15.07 -4.31 20.59
N ASN A 50 13.92 -4.53 21.24
CA ASN A 50 12.89 -5.48 20.79
C ASN A 50 11.97 -4.84 19.73
N ILE A 51 12.55 -4.54 18.56
CA ILE A 51 11.80 -4.02 17.41
C ILE A 51 10.85 -5.11 16.90
N THR A 52 9.61 -4.74 16.60
CA THR A 52 8.65 -5.70 16.04
C THR A 52 9.13 -6.24 14.69
N GLN A 53 9.00 -7.54 14.50
CA GLN A 53 9.31 -8.20 13.22
C GLN A 53 8.31 -7.85 12.11
N GLN A 54 7.18 -7.24 12.48
CA GLN A 54 6.18 -6.78 11.53
C GLN A 54 6.55 -5.44 10.87
N LEU A 55 7.49 -4.67 11.43
CA LEU A 55 7.83 -3.33 10.94
C LEU A 55 8.53 -3.47 9.58
N LYS A 56 7.87 -3.04 8.51
CA LYS A 56 8.37 -3.12 7.13
C LYS A 56 8.95 -1.80 6.64
N ILE A 57 8.35 -0.67 7.02
CA ILE A 57 8.69 0.64 6.44
C ILE A 57 8.78 1.70 7.55
N VAL A 58 9.90 2.40 7.58
CA VAL A 58 10.08 3.64 8.34
C VAL A 58 10.54 4.73 7.38
N ASN A 59 9.66 5.69 7.08
CA ASN A 59 9.96 6.84 6.25
C ASN A 59 9.99 8.10 7.11
N LEU A 60 11.18 8.68 7.24
CA LEU A 60 11.45 9.91 7.98
C LEU A 60 12.13 10.95 7.07
N LEU A 61 11.89 10.85 5.75
CA LEU A 61 12.40 11.76 4.74
C LEU A 61 12.15 13.23 5.12
N ASN A 62 13.12 14.10 4.82
CA ASN A 62 13.08 15.54 5.10
C ASN A 62 12.66 15.87 6.54
N ASN A 63 13.49 15.44 7.50
CA ASN A 63 13.40 15.82 8.91
C ASN A 63 14.75 16.42 9.39
N ARG A 64 14.97 16.52 10.70
CA ARG A 64 16.17 17.08 11.33
C ARG A 64 16.94 16.04 12.15
N ILE A 65 16.90 14.77 11.75
CA ILE A 65 17.61 13.67 12.44
C ILE A 65 19.11 13.78 12.15
N PHE A 66 19.92 13.84 13.21
CA PHE A 66 21.37 14.02 13.09
C PHE A 66 22.19 12.80 13.49
N ALA A 67 21.58 11.80 14.14
CA ALA A 67 22.24 10.56 14.52
C ALA A 67 21.29 9.37 14.39
N VAL A 68 21.83 8.18 14.15
CA VAL A 68 21.05 6.94 14.07
C VAL A 68 21.72 5.87 14.91
N ASN A 69 20.92 5.05 15.56
CA ASN A 69 21.35 3.80 16.16
C ASN A 69 20.39 2.71 15.70
N ILE A 70 20.87 1.78 14.89
CA ILE A 70 20.06 0.75 14.24
C ILE A 70 20.63 -0.61 14.61
N THR A 71 19.80 -1.51 15.13
CA THR A 71 20.21 -2.89 15.37
C THR A 71 20.51 -3.60 14.05
N PRO A 72 21.58 -4.39 13.94
CA PRO A 72 21.94 -5.11 12.71
C PRO A 72 20.84 -6.03 12.16
N SER A 73 19.90 -6.46 13.01
CA SER A 73 18.76 -7.31 12.63
C SER A 73 17.66 -6.58 11.85
N TYR A 74 17.62 -5.24 11.87
CA TYR A 74 16.63 -4.48 11.11
C TYR A 74 17.12 -4.29 9.67
N ASN A 75 16.55 -5.07 8.75
CA ASN A 75 16.90 -5.11 7.33
C ASN A 75 15.74 -4.71 6.42
N LYS A 76 14.87 -3.84 6.93
CA LYS A 76 13.65 -3.40 6.24
C LYS A 76 13.83 -1.99 5.70
N THR A 77 12.82 -1.46 5.01
CA THR A 77 12.91 -0.15 4.38
C THR A 77 13.04 0.96 5.44
N LEU A 78 14.12 1.74 5.36
CA LEU A 78 14.35 2.92 6.18
C LEU A 78 14.78 4.07 5.26
N VAL A 79 14.04 5.17 5.27
CA VAL A 79 14.32 6.34 4.43
C VAL A 79 14.60 7.55 5.32
N LEU A 80 15.84 8.05 5.24
CA LEU A 80 16.32 9.24 5.96
C LEU A 80 16.85 10.33 5.02
N VAL A 81 16.64 10.20 3.71
CA VAL A 81 16.99 11.21 2.72
C VAL A 81 16.49 12.59 3.15
N GLY A 82 17.34 13.62 3.01
CA GLY A 82 17.01 14.99 3.43
C GLY A 82 17.17 15.27 4.93
N ASN A 83 17.72 14.34 5.72
CA ASN A 83 18.10 14.59 7.12
C ASN A 83 19.60 14.94 7.25
N PRO A 84 20.01 15.70 8.30
CA PRO A 84 21.41 16.00 8.59
C PRO A 84 22.32 14.77 8.66
N VAL A 85 21.84 13.63 9.16
CA VAL A 85 22.63 12.39 9.20
C VAL A 85 23.05 11.89 7.81
N CYS A 86 22.39 12.31 6.74
CA CYS A 86 22.79 11.96 5.37
C CYS A 86 23.81 12.93 4.76
N LEU A 87 24.18 13.99 5.49
CA LEU A 87 25.21 14.95 5.06
C LEU A 87 26.60 14.59 5.61
N ASP A 88 26.66 13.79 6.66
CA ASP A 88 27.92 13.31 7.25
C ASP A 88 28.58 12.28 6.31
N SER A 89 29.88 12.42 6.07
CA SER A 89 30.66 11.58 5.16
C SER A 89 30.62 10.10 5.54
N ASP A 90 30.50 9.79 6.83
CA ASP A 90 30.51 8.41 7.34
C ASP A 90 29.16 7.70 7.12
N THR A 91 28.07 8.46 6.99
CA THR A 91 26.70 7.94 6.90
C THR A 91 25.99 8.27 5.59
N SER A 92 26.49 9.19 4.77
CA SER A 92 25.87 9.59 3.49
C SER A 92 25.76 8.44 2.48
N SER A 93 26.69 7.48 2.54
CA SER A 93 26.70 6.29 1.68
C SER A 93 25.85 5.12 2.20
N ARG A 94 25.22 5.26 3.38
CA ARG A 94 24.41 4.18 3.98
C ARG A 94 23.11 4.00 3.20
N PHE A 95 22.57 2.78 3.24
CA PHE A 95 21.35 2.38 2.53
C PHE A 95 20.13 3.26 2.84
N PHE A 96 20.06 3.84 4.04
CA PHE A 96 18.95 4.72 4.44
C PHE A 96 19.06 6.16 3.90
N CYS A 97 20.19 6.53 3.31
CA CYS A 97 20.42 7.83 2.69
C CYS A 97 20.30 7.80 1.16
N SER A 98 19.96 6.65 0.58
CA SER A 98 19.58 6.53 -0.82
C SER A 98 18.10 6.16 -0.94
N LEU A 99 17.42 6.73 -1.94
CA LEU A 99 16.11 6.23 -2.34
C LEU A 99 16.33 4.89 -3.04
N GLN A 100 16.33 3.80 -2.28
CA GLN A 100 16.18 2.47 -2.85
C GLN A 100 14.76 2.35 -3.39
N GLN A 101 14.56 2.81 -4.63
CA GLN A 101 13.47 2.33 -5.46
C GLN A 101 13.83 0.90 -5.88
N GLU A 102 13.83 -0.03 -4.93
CA GLU A 102 13.73 -1.44 -5.32
C GLU A 102 12.41 -1.55 -6.07
N GLY A 103 12.48 -2.06 -7.30
CA GLY A 103 11.33 -2.32 -8.16
C GLY A 103 10.40 -3.31 -7.49
N LEU A 104 9.60 -2.82 -6.53
CA LEU A 104 8.46 -3.52 -5.99
C LEU A 104 7.56 -3.80 -7.18
N ILE A 105 7.57 -5.05 -7.62
CA ILE A 105 6.57 -5.55 -8.54
C ILE A 105 5.26 -5.47 -7.76
N SER A 106 4.51 -4.41 -8.02
CA SER A 106 3.19 -4.22 -7.47
C SER A 106 2.32 -5.41 -7.83
N TYR A 107 1.41 -5.77 -6.94
CA TYR A 107 0.44 -6.80 -7.22
C TYR A 107 -0.33 -6.50 -8.50
N SER A 108 -0.50 -7.54 -9.32
CA SER A 108 -1.40 -7.55 -10.45
C SER A 108 -2.06 -8.92 -10.51
N THR A 109 -3.36 -8.96 -10.84
CA THR A 109 -4.09 -10.22 -10.93
C THR A 109 -3.43 -11.13 -11.95
N ASN A 110 -3.20 -12.38 -11.56
CA ASN A 110 -2.51 -13.33 -12.41
C ASN A 110 -3.40 -13.75 -13.59
N ILE A 111 -2.91 -13.52 -14.82
CA ILE A 111 -3.55 -13.94 -16.07
C ILE A 111 -2.71 -14.96 -16.86
N THR A 112 -1.67 -15.55 -16.25
CA THR A 112 -0.75 -16.44 -16.97
C THR A 112 -1.44 -17.70 -17.51
N GLN A 113 -2.54 -18.11 -16.89
CA GLN A 113 -3.39 -19.21 -17.36
C GLN A 113 -4.09 -18.94 -18.70
N CYS A 114 -4.21 -17.67 -19.10
CA CYS A 114 -4.87 -17.26 -20.34
C CYS A 114 -3.92 -17.20 -21.56
N GLY A 115 -2.64 -17.55 -21.37
CA GLY A 115 -1.65 -17.60 -22.45
C GLY A 115 -1.42 -16.24 -23.11
N SER A 116 -1.33 -16.24 -24.44
CA SER A 116 -1.06 -15.05 -25.26
C SER A 116 -2.33 -14.39 -25.83
N THR A 117 -3.49 -14.62 -25.19
CA THR A 117 -4.76 -14.04 -25.65
C THR A 117 -4.68 -12.51 -25.59
N THR A 118 -5.02 -11.86 -26.70
CA THR A 118 -5.02 -10.40 -26.83
C THR A 118 -6.42 -9.92 -27.19
N CYS A 119 -6.86 -8.87 -26.52
CA CYS A 119 -8.18 -8.27 -26.75
C CYS A 119 -8.06 -7.05 -27.66
N SER A 120 -9.12 -6.79 -28.44
CA SER A 120 -9.15 -5.71 -29.43
C SER A 120 -9.99 -4.53 -28.93
N GLY A 121 -9.62 -3.32 -29.33
CA GLY A 121 -10.31 -2.09 -28.90
C GLY A 121 -10.19 -1.86 -27.40
N ASP A 122 -11.28 -1.44 -26.76
CA ASP A 122 -11.34 -1.16 -25.31
C ASP A 122 -11.67 -2.41 -24.47
N GLN A 123 -11.58 -3.60 -25.07
CA GLN A 123 -11.80 -4.85 -24.36
C GLN A 123 -10.58 -5.23 -23.52
N SER A 124 -10.83 -5.85 -22.37
CA SER A 124 -9.81 -6.44 -21.51
C SER A 124 -10.04 -7.94 -21.35
N LEU A 125 -8.98 -8.64 -21.00
CA LEU A 125 -9.00 -10.08 -20.79
C LEU A 125 -9.58 -10.40 -19.41
N ASP A 126 -10.69 -11.12 -19.37
CA ASP A 126 -11.27 -11.62 -18.12
C ASP A 126 -10.32 -12.67 -17.51
N PRO A 127 -9.82 -12.48 -16.28
CA PRO A 127 -8.81 -13.35 -15.69
C PRO A 127 -9.33 -14.77 -15.40
N ALA A 128 -10.66 -14.98 -15.35
CA ALA A 128 -11.27 -16.25 -14.98
C ALA A 128 -11.93 -16.99 -16.16
N THR A 129 -12.34 -16.34 -17.24
CA THR A 129 -12.80 -17.02 -18.47
C THR A 129 -11.76 -17.00 -19.59
N CYS A 130 -10.75 -16.13 -19.49
CA CYS A 130 -9.83 -15.83 -20.58
C CYS A 130 -10.52 -15.34 -21.87
N SER A 131 -11.74 -14.80 -21.76
CA SER A 131 -12.47 -14.16 -22.86
C SER A 131 -12.33 -12.64 -22.81
N CYS A 132 -12.42 -11.99 -23.96
CA CYS A 132 -12.42 -10.54 -24.04
C CYS A 132 -13.80 -9.95 -23.76
N ALA A 133 -13.86 -8.95 -22.89
CA ALA A 133 -15.08 -8.22 -22.53
C ALA A 133 -14.76 -6.75 -22.24
N TYR A 134 -15.80 -5.92 -22.15
CA TYR A 134 -15.71 -4.52 -21.73
C TYR A 134 -15.91 -4.44 -20.20
N PRO A 135 -14.84 -4.35 -19.42
CA PRO A 135 -14.96 -4.28 -17.97
C PRO A 135 -15.54 -2.95 -17.50
N TYR A 136 -16.16 -2.96 -16.32
CA TYR A 136 -16.43 -1.72 -15.59
C TYR A 136 -15.20 -1.36 -14.77
N THR A 137 -14.51 -0.29 -15.15
CA THR A 137 -13.19 0.07 -14.61
C THR A 137 -13.23 1.32 -13.75
N GLY A 138 -12.37 1.36 -12.74
CA GLY A 138 -12.24 2.52 -11.86
C GLY A 138 -11.06 2.40 -10.91
N LYS A 139 -10.62 3.54 -10.40
CA LYS A 139 -9.55 3.59 -9.40
C LYS A 139 -10.16 3.62 -7.99
N MET A 140 -9.83 2.62 -7.18
CA MET A 140 -10.14 2.63 -5.75
C MET A 140 -9.02 3.31 -4.97
N ILE A 141 -9.39 4.19 -4.04
CA ILE A 141 -8.44 4.94 -3.19
C ILE A 141 -8.74 4.59 -1.74
N PHE A 142 -7.80 3.91 -1.09
CA PHE A 142 -7.86 3.55 0.32
C PHE A 142 -7.03 4.56 1.13
N ARG A 143 -7.71 5.33 1.99
CA ARG A 143 -7.05 6.38 2.78
C ARG A 143 -6.27 5.88 3.99
N ALA A 144 -6.63 4.71 4.51
CA ALA A 144 -6.00 4.10 5.67
C ALA A 144 -5.96 2.56 5.52
N PRO A 145 -5.19 2.04 4.55
CA PRO A 145 -5.05 0.60 4.39
C PRO A 145 -4.39 0.01 5.65
N LEU A 146 -4.84 -1.17 6.05
CA LEU A 146 -4.29 -1.87 7.22
C LEU A 146 -2.91 -2.50 6.96
N PHE A 147 -2.47 -2.50 5.69
CA PHE A 147 -1.25 -3.13 5.21
C PHE A 147 -0.46 -2.13 4.34
N ALA A 148 0.86 -2.34 4.30
CA ALA A 148 1.83 -1.39 3.76
C ALA A 148 2.51 -1.85 2.47
N ASP A 149 2.31 -3.10 2.08
CA ASP A 149 3.10 -3.78 1.06
C ASP A 149 2.27 -3.96 -0.22
N PRO A 150 2.57 -3.20 -1.30
CA PRO A 150 1.83 -3.27 -2.55
C PRO A 150 2.06 -4.60 -3.29
N SER A 151 2.97 -5.46 -2.84
CA SER A 151 3.27 -6.76 -3.44
C SER A 151 2.60 -7.95 -2.72
N ASP A 152 1.87 -7.70 -1.62
CA ASP A 152 1.28 -8.75 -0.78
C ASP A 152 0.13 -9.48 -1.48
N ARG A 153 0.47 -10.59 -2.15
CA ARG A 153 -0.48 -11.40 -2.94
C ARG A 153 -1.67 -11.87 -2.14
N THR A 154 -1.46 -12.33 -0.90
CA THR A 154 -2.52 -12.87 -0.05
C THR A 154 -3.58 -11.81 0.21
N THR A 155 -3.16 -10.59 0.52
CA THR A 155 -4.05 -9.48 0.84
C THR A 155 -4.86 -9.03 -0.38
N PHE A 156 -4.21 -8.88 -1.54
CA PHE A 156 -4.93 -8.47 -2.75
C PHE A 156 -5.85 -9.57 -3.31
N GLN A 157 -5.49 -10.85 -3.17
CA GLN A 157 -6.41 -11.96 -3.49
C GLN A 157 -7.64 -11.98 -2.56
N GLN A 158 -7.48 -11.62 -1.29
CA GLN A 158 -8.61 -11.43 -0.37
C GLN A 158 -9.48 -10.22 -0.78
N LEU A 159 -8.87 -9.13 -1.24
CA LEU A 159 -9.59 -7.97 -1.77
C LEU A 159 -10.42 -8.35 -3.01
N GLU A 160 -9.82 -9.03 -3.99
CA GLU A 160 -10.53 -9.56 -5.16
C GLU A 160 -11.72 -10.42 -4.72
N THR A 161 -11.49 -11.32 -3.77
CA THR A 161 -12.50 -12.24 -3.24
C THR A 161 -13.66 -11.51 -2.59
N SER A 162 -13.36 -10.47 -1.82
CA SER A 162 -14.37 -9.66 -1.16
C SER A 162 -15.16 -8.84 -2.17
N LEU A 163 -14.48 -8.24 -3.16
CA LEU A 163 -15.13 -7.45 -4.21
C LEU A 163 -16.13 -8.27 -5.01
N TRP A 164 -15.77 -9.45 -5.56
CA TRP A 164 -16.74 -10.21 -6.34
C TRP A 164 -17.89 -10.77 -5.48
N LYS A 165 -17.65 -11.08 -4.20
CA LYS A 165 -18.71 -11.55 -3.30
C LYS A 165 -19.72 -10.45 -2.96
N GLU A 166 -19.24 -9.31 -2.47
CA GLU A 166 -20.08 -8.19 -2.06
C GLU A 166 -20.82 -7.55 -3.24
N LEU A 167 -20.18 -7.55 -4.42
CA LEU A 167 -20.80 -7.06 -5.65
C LEU A 167 -21.63 -8.13 -6.38
N GLY A 168 -21.75 -9.35 -5.85
CA GLY A 168 -22.50 -10.44 -6.49
C GLY A 168 -22.06 -10.72 -7.93
N LEU A 169 -20.75 -10.73 -8.17
CA LEU A 169 -20.12 -11.08 -9.43
C LEU A 169 -19.70 -12.56 -9.42
N ARG A 170 -19.38 -13.11 -10.59
CA ARG A 170 -18.80 -14.46 -10.71
C ARG A 170 -17.43 -14.54 -10.01
N PRO A 171 -17.07 -15.68 -9.39
CA PRO A 171 -15.73 -15.88 -8.85
C PRO A 171 -14.64 -15.61 -9.90
N GLY A 172 -13.65 -14.79 -9.53
CA GLY A 172 -12.56 -14.40 -10.40
C GLY A 172 -12.91 -13.31 -11.44
N ALA A 173 -14.08 -12.67 -11.37
CA ALA A 173 -14.46 -11.58 -12.28
C ALA A 173 -13.86 -10.21 -11.90
N VAL A 174 -12.75 -10.19 -11.15
CA VAL A 174 -12.08 -8.97 -10.68
C VAL A 174 -10.63 -9.05 -11.11
N PHE A 175 -10.15 -7.98 -11.75
CA PHE A 175 -8.75 -7.77 -12.08
C PHE A 175 -8.26 -6.49 -11.40
N LEU A 176 -7.15 -6.61 -10.69
CA LEU A 176 -6.45 -5.52 -10.01
C LEU A 176 -5.12 -5.27 -10.70
N SER A 177 -4.79 -4.01 -10.93
CA SER A 177 -3.49 -3.56 -11.45
C SER A 177 -3.09 -2.22 -10.85
N ASP A 178 -1.90 -1.75 -11.23
CA ASP A 178 -1.38 -0.42 -10.90
C ASP A 178 -1.47 -0.10 -9.40
N VAL A 179 -1.18 -1.11 -8.58
CA VAL A 179 -1.21 -1.02 -7.12
C VAL A 179 -0.05 -0.16 -6.66
N LEU A 180 -0.35 1.05 -6.18
CA LEU A 180 0.67 2.01 -5.77
C LEU A 180 0.22 2.83 -4.56
N PHE A 181 1.18 3.31 -3.79
CA PHE A 181 0.95 4.36 -2.82
C PHE A 181 1.20 5.71 -3.47
N SER A 182 0.24 6.62 -3.35
CA SER A 182 0.38 8.00 -3.81
C SER A 182 1.30 8.82 -2.91
N SER A 183 1.57 10.08 -3.28
CA SER A 183 2.34 11.02 -2.46
C SER A 183 1.73 11.30 -1.09
N ASP A 184 0.42 11.13 -0.95
CA ASP A 184 -0.33 11.36 0.30
C ASP A 184 -0.54 10.06 1.10
N ASP A 185 0.26 9.04 0.81
CA ASP A 185 0.21 7.69 1.37
C ASP A 185 -1.13 6.94 1.21
N TYR A 186 -1.99 7.38 0.29
CA TYR A 186 -3.18 6.62 -0.08
C TYR A 186 -2.83 5.49 -1.04
N LEU A 187 -3.30 4.29 -0.72
CA LEU A 187 -3.21 3.14 -1.60
C LEU A 187 -4.21 3.32 -2.74
N GLN A 188 -3.70 3.35 -3.97
CA GLN A 188 -4.47 3.37 -5.19
C GLN A 188 -4.41 2.00 -5.86
N VAL A 189 -5.56 1.50 -6.29
CA VAL A 189 -5.68 0.23 -7.02
C VAL A 189 -6.56 0.46 -8.23
N GLN A 190 -6.07 0.13 -9.42
CA GLN A 190 -6.91 0.08 -10.61
C GLN A 190 -7.72 -1.21 -10.55
N VAL A 191 -9.04 -1.09 -10.64
CA VAL A 191 -9.99 -2.21 -10.57
C VAL A 191 -10.74 -2.32 -11.88
N SER A 192 -10.83 -3.54 -12.41
CA SER A 192 -11.63 -3.90 -13.56
C SER A 192 -12.56 -5.05 -13.19
N LEU A 193 -13.86 -4.81 -13.28
CA LEU A 193 -14.91 -5.80 -13.01
C LEU A 193 -15.42 -6.37 -14.33
N PHE A 194 -15.60 -7.68 -14.42
CA PHE A 194 -16.04 -8.35 -15.63
C PHE A 194 -17.50 -8.84 -15.54
N PRO A 195 -18.28 -8.76 -16.63
CA PRO A 195 -19.67 -9.21 -16.64
C PRO A 195 -19.77 -10.73 -16.47
N SER A 196 -20.80 -11.19 -15.77
CA SER A 196 -20.99 -12.64 -15.55
C SER A 196 -21.39 -13.39 -16.81
N THR A 197 -22.02 -12.69 -17.77
CA THR A 197 -22.47 -13.24 -19.05
C THR A 197 -22.27 -12.21 -20.16
N GLY A 198 -21.90 -12.68 -21.37
CA GLY A 198 -21.71 -11.81 -22.52
C GLY A 198 -20.42 -10.99 -22.45
N THR A 199 -20.36 -9.93 -23.25
CA THR A 199 -19.16 -9.07 -23.39
C THR A 199 -19.30 -7.72 -22.68
N SER A 200 -20.46 -7.39 -22.12
CA SER A 200 -20.71 -6.12 -21.43
C SER A 200 -21.78 -6.29 -20.35
N PHE A 201 -21.73 -5.44 -19.31
CA PHE A 201 -22.76 -5.42 -18.28
C PHE A 201 -24.09 -4.89 -18.82
N ALA A 202 -25.19 -5.45 -18.33
CA ALA A 202 -26.49 -4.82 -18.49
C ALA A 202 -26.57 -3.52 -17.67
N THR A 203 -27.41 -2.58 -18.10
CA THR A 203 -27.62 -1.31 -17.38
C THR A 203 -28.06 -1.53 -15.93
N SER A 204 -28.88 -2.56 -15.67
CA SER A 204 -29.31 -2.93 -14.31
C SER A 204 -28.14 -3.38 -13.42
N GLU A 205 -27.17 -4.10 -13.99
CA GLU A 205 -25.97 -4.53 -13.26
C GLU A 205 -25.08 -3.32 -12.92
N LEU A 206 -24.85 -2.42 -13.87
CA LEU A 206 -24.07 -1.20 -13.64
C LEU A 206 -24.69 -0.32 -12.56
N ILE A 207 -26.01 -0.14 -12.56
CA ILE A 207 -26.72 0.62 -11.51
C ILE A 207 -26.51 -0.04 -10.14
N ARG A 208 -26.62 -1.37 -10.06
CA ARG A 208 -26.42 -2.12 -8.81
C ARG A 208 -24.99 -1.99 -8.28
N ILE A 209 -23.99 -2.15 -9.14
CA ILE A 209 -22.58 -2.03 -8.77
C ILE A 209 -22.25 -0.60 -8.35
N GLY A 210 -22.69 0.39 -9.15
CA GLY A 210 -22.51 1.81 -8.84
C GLY A 210 -23.17 2.22 -7.52
N PHE A 211 -24.37 1.70 -7.24
CA PHE A 211 -25.04 1.88 -5.96
C PHE A 211 -24.23 1.27 -4.81
N ALA A 212 -23.70 0.04 -4.95
CA ALA A 212 -22.90 -0.60 -3.92
C ALA A 212 -21.64 0.21 -3.55
N PHE A 213 -20.97 0.83 -4.52
CA PHE A 213 -19.82 1.71 -4.25
C PHE A 213 -20.21 3.07 -3.67
N SER A 214 -21.40 3.57 -4.00
CA SER A 214 -21.87 4.88 -3.53
C SER A 214 -22.55 4.80 -2.16
N ASN A 215 -23.06 3.61 -1.78
CA ASN A 215 -23.76 3.38 -0.53
C ASN A 215 -22.77 3.18 0.63
N GLN A 216 -22.10 4.27 1.02
CA GLN A 216 -21.25 4.28 2.21
C GLN A 216 -22.11 4.47 3.46
N THR A 217 -22.69 3.39 3.98
CA THR A 217 -23.24 3.43 5.34
C THR A 217 -22.09 3.57 6.34
N TYR A 218 -21.81 4.80 6.75
CA TYR A 218 -20.91 5.08 7.87
C TYR A 218 -21.49 4.42 9.13
N LYS A 219 -20.84 3.37 9.61
CA LYS A 219 -21.12 2.77 10.92
C LYS A 219 -20.05 3.30 11.88
N PRO A 220 -20.39 4.24 12.79
CA PRO A 220 -19.46 4.80 13.75
C PRO A 220 -18.89 3.75 14.72
#